data_AF-A0A960XQF1-F1
#
_entry.id   AF-A0A960XQF1-F1
#
_cell.length_a   1.000
_cell.length_b   1.000
_cell.length_c   1.000
_cell.angle_alpha   90.00
_cell.angle_beta   90.00
_cell.angle_gamma   90.00
#
_symmetry.space_group_name_H-M   'P 1'
#
loop_
_entity.id
_entity.type
_entity.pdbx_description
1 polymer ?
#
loop_
_entity_poly.entity_id
_entity_poly.type
_entity_poly.pdbx_seq_one_letter_code
_entity_poly.pdbx_strand_id
1 'polypeptide(L)'
;MKEEKTFSTRSLVAFAAFAVGLGMYVHRKAQSGREVRIGAALATSLEIACNNFMTEYGVLPCVGDMDTTLRTDRDIRFLREITGLGGAGSRLFNSRSVQFLSTKKKPDVTFGFRGNPSESVIYGYFDPWGGPYFVILDLDYDGEVTVPVGGGITLHRRVAVWSNGPDGKPGTGDDVRTW
;
A
#
# COMPACT_ATOMS: atom_id res chain seq x y z
N MET A 1 51.40 18.43 15.21
CA MET A 1 51.83 17.60 14.07
C MET A 1 51.13 16.26 14.19
N LYS A 2 50.03 16.09 13.41
CA LYS A 2 49.30 14.84 13.07
C LYS A 2 48.74 14.04 14.28
N GLU A 3 47.51 13.54 14.32
CA GLU A 3 46.65 13.04 13.26
C GLU A 3 45.19 12.95 13.74
N GLU A 4 44.29 13.12 12.77
CA GLU A 4 42.83 13.00 12.78
C GLU A 4 42.34 11.59 13.14
N LYS A 5 41.20 11.48 13.83
CA LYS A 5 40.14 10.50 13.49
C LYS A 5 38.76 11.11 13.75
N THR A 6 38.26 11.78 12.74
CA THR A 6 36.86 12.16 12.52
C THR A 6 36.03 10.87 12.32
N PHE A 7 35.28 10.47 13.34
CA PHE A 7 34.33 9.37 13.24
C PHE A 7 33.06 9.87 12.53
N SER A 8 32.92 9.42 11.28
CA SER A 8 31.85 9.78 10.34
C SER A 8 30.48 9.32 10.83
N THR A 9 29.58 10.27 11.03
CA THR A 9 28.15 10.05 11.29
C THR A 9 27.46 9.54 10.01
N ARG A 10 27.55 8.23 9.75
CA ARG A 10 26.75 7.57 8.72
C ARG A 10 25.47 7.01 9.33
N SER A 11 24.36 7.63 8.94
CA SER A 11 23.03 7.07 8.72
C SER A 11 22.54 6.03 9.74
N LEU A 12 21.82 6.53 10.74
CA LEU A 12 21.04 5.72 11.67
C LEU A 12 19.71 5.38 10.98
N VAL A 13 19.66 4.28 10.24
CA VAL A 13 18.39 3.72 9.74
C VAL A 13 17.68 3.06 10.93
N ALA A 14 16.76 3.79 11.53
CA ALA A 14 15.93 3.31 12.61
C ALA A 14 14.85 2.37 12.05
N PHE A 15 15.14 1.06 12.01
CA PHE A 15 14.12 0.04 11.80
C PHE A 15 13.30 -0.13 13.08
N ALA A 16 12.20 0.61 13.19
CA ALA A 16 11.20 0.40 14.23
C ALA A 16 10.33 -0.82 13.88
N ALA A 17 10.76 -2.01 14.29
CA ALA A 17 9.93 -3.21 14.28
C ALA A 17 8.90 -3.11 15.43
N PHE A 18 7.66 -2.72 15.10
CA PHE A 18 6.58 -2.65 16.07
C PHE A 18 5.91 -4.02 16.23
N ALA A 19 6.47 -4.88 17.10
CA ALA A 19 5.83 -6.13 17.53
C ALA A 19 4.94 -5.86 18.75
N VAL A 20 3.68 -5.49 18.52
CA VAL A 20 2.66 -5.49 19.59
C VAL A 20 2.02 -6.87 19.63
N GLY A 21 2.46 -7.68 20.59
CA GLY A 21 1.76 -8.89 21.00
C GLY A 21 0.65 -8.57 21.99
N LEU A 22 -0.60 -8.82 21.61
CA LEU A 22 -1.71 -9.03 22.54
C LEU A 22 -2.84 -9.83 21.84
N GLY A 23 -3.08 -11.05 22.34
CA GLY A 23 -4.32 -11.81 22.13
C GLY A 23 -4.45 -12.61 20.83
N MET A 24 -4.05 -13.89 20.85
CA MET A 24 -4.44 -14.84 19.80
C MET A 24 -5.95 -15.12 19.87
N TYR A 25 -6.74 -14.36 19.12
CA TYR A 25 -8.06 -14.79 18.68
C TYR A 25 -7.97 -15.16 17.21
N VAL A 26 -7.56 -16.41 16.94
CA VAL A 26 -7.52 -16.95 15.57
C VAL A 26 -8.94 -17.35 15.19
N HIS A 27 -9.73 -16.40 14.70
CA HIS A 27 -10.86 -16.74 13.85
C HIS A 27 -10.29 -17.25 12.53
N ARG A 28 -10.17 -18.57 12.36
CA ARG A 28 -9.94 -19.17 11.04
C ARG A 28 -11.18 -18.89 10.20
N LYS A 29 -11.27 -17.73 9.56
CA LYS A 29 -12.18 -17.55 8.42
C LYS A 29 -11.67 -18.50 7.33
N ALA A 30 -12.48 -19.50 6.99
CA ALA A 30 -12.15 -20.43 5.91
C ALA A 30 -11.93 -19.62 4.62
N GLN A 31 -10.76 -19.76 3.99
CA GLN A 31 -10.50 -19.18 2.68
C GLN A 31 -11.35 -19.87 1.63
N SER A 32 -12.26 -19.12 1.00
CA SER A 32 -12.80 -19.58 -0.27
C SER A 32 -11.82 -19.23 -1.38
N GLY A 33 -11.56 -20.14 -2.32
CA GLY A 33 -10.68 -19.86 -3.47
C GLY A 33 -11.14 -18.66 -4.31
N ARG A 34 -12.44 -18.30 -4.21
CA ARG A 34 -12.98 -17.08 -4.81
C ARG A 34 -12.45 -15.82 -4.13
N GLU A 35 -12.42 -15.75 -2.80
CA GLU A 35 -11.91 -14.60 -2.06
C GLU A 35 -10.44 -14.36 -2.36
N VAL A 36 -9.61 -15.40 -2.35
CA VAL A 36 -8.18 -15.29 -2.67
C VAL A 36 -7.97 -14.68 -4.07
N ARG A 37 -8.72 -15.17 -5.07
CA ARG A 37 -8.65 -14.64 -6.44
C ARG A 37 -9.10 -13.18 -6.54
N ILE A 38 -10.14 -12.82 -5.81
CA ILE A 38 -10.63 -11.43 -5.75
C ILE A 38 -9.59 -10.55 -5.07
N GLY A 39 -9.04 -10.98 -3.93
CA GLY A 39 -8.01 -10.26 -3.20
C GLY A 39 -6.79 -9.99 -4.08
N ALA A 40 -6.32 -11.02 -4.80
CA ALA A 40 -5.19 -10.89 -5.73
C ALA A 40 -5.50 -9.92 -6.87
N ALA A 41 -6.70 -9.97 -7.45
CA ALA A 41 -7.11 -9.05 -8.50
C ALA A 41 -7.18 -7.59 -8.01
N LEU A 42 -7.65 -7.37 -6.79
CA LEU A 42 -7.72 -6.04 -6.18
C LEU A 42 -6.32 -5.51 -5.84
N ALA A 43 -5.43 -6.34 -5.28
CA ALA A 43 -4.03 -5.99 -5.03
C ALA A 43 -3.31 -5.61 -6.34
N THR A 44 -3.49 -6.42 -7.38
CA THR A 44 -2.96 -6.15 -8.73
C THR A 44 -3.52 -4.84 -9.28
N SER A 45 -4.80 -4.52 -9.04
CA SER A 45 -5.39 -3.27 -9.52
C SER A 45 -4.78 -2.02 -8.86
N LEU A 46 -4.35 -2.13 -7.59
CA LEU A 46 -3.61 -1.07 -6.89
C LEU A 46 -2.22 -0.87 -7.49
N GLU A 47 -1.49 -1.96 -7.72
CA GLU A 47 -0.16 -1.92 -8.35
C GLU A 47 -0.23 -1.29 -9.74
N ILE A 48 -1.16 -1.75 -10.58
CA ILE A 48 -1.40 -1.18 -11.92
C ILE A 48 -1.76 0.30 -11.83
N ALA A 49 -2.62 0.71 -10.88
CA ALA A 49 -2.98 2.11 -10.71
C ALA A 49 -1.76 2.98 -10.38
N CYS A 50 -0.84 2.51 -9.52
CA CYS A 50 0.38 3.22 -9.19
C CYS A 50 1.34 3.32 -10.39
N ASN A 51 1.50 2.23 -11.14
CA ASN A 51 2.34 2.21 -12.34
C ASN A 51 1.78 3.11 -13.46
N ASN A 52 0.46 3.14 -13.64
CA ASN A 52 -0.19 4.05 -14.58
C ASN A 52 -0.06 5.50 -14.13
N PHE A 53 -0.16 5.76 -12.82
CA PHE A 53 0.07 7.09 -12.25
C PHE A 53 1.49 7.59 -12.54
N MET A 54 2.50 6.73 -12.31
CA MET A 54 3.90 7.00 -12.65
C MET A 54 4.09 7.28 -14.14
N THR A 55 3.42 6.51 -15.00
CA THR A 55 3.48 6.72 -16.46
C THR A 55 2.88 8.07 -16.85
N GLU A 56 1.80 8.48 -16.19
CA GLU A 56 1.05 9.70 -16.51
C GLU A 56 1.71 10.98 -15.97
N TYR A 57 2.34 10.90 -14.79
CA TYR A 57 2.88 12.07 -14.07
C TYR A 57 4.39 12.05 -13.84
N GLY A 58 5.07 10.94 -14.14
CA GLY A 58 6.51 10.77 -13.94
C GLY A 58 6.93 10.61 -12.47
N VAL A 59 5.99 10.51 -11.55
CA VAL A 59 6.21 10.35 -10.10
C VAL A 59 5.22 9.36 -9.51
N LEU A 60 5.57 8.70 -8.40
CA LEU A 60 4.63 7.82 -7.68
C LEU A 60 3.60 8.64 -6.87
N PRO A 61 2.42 8.06 -6.54
CA PRO A 61 1.31 8.76 -5.88
C PRO A 61 1.54 8.98 -4.37
N CYS A 62 2.75 9.39 -3.96
CA CYS A 62 3.12 9.69 -2.58
C CYS A 62 4.23 10.75 -2.55
N VAL A 63 4.33 11.47 -1.43
CA VAL A 63 5.44 12.39 -1.16
C VAL A 63 6.47 11.64 -0.34
N GLY A 64 7.72 11.64 -0.77
CA GLY A 64 8.84 11.09 -0.02
C GLY A 64 10.09 10.98 -0.88
N ASP A 65 11.19 10.64 -0.22
CA ASP A 65 12.53 10.44 -0.78
C ASP A 65 13.13 9.08 -0.40
N MET A 66 12.33 8.22 0.24
CA MET A 66 12.70 6.89 0.69
C MET A 66 11.49 5.96 0.54
N ASP A 67 11.76 4.69 0.28
CA ASP A 67 10.79 3.61 0.30
C ASP A 67 9.78 3.73 1.43
N THR A 68 8.50 3.77 1.07
CA THR A 68 7.43 3.98 2.04
C THR A 68 6.33 2.94 1.87
N THR A 69 6.01 2.26 2.98
CA THR A 69 4.83 1.40 3.08
C THR A 69 3.61 2.19 3.52
N LEU A 70 2.58 2.17 2.70
CA LEU A 70 1.28 2.79 2.92
C LEU A 70 0.24 1.72 3.26
N ARG A 71 -0.76 2.11 4.04
CA ARG A 71 -1.94 1.31 4.39
C ARG A 71 -3.20 1.94 3.84
N THR A 72 -3.98 1.19 3.08
CA THR A 72 -5.17 1.72 2.40
C THR A 72 -6.33 2.10 3.32
N ASP A 73 -6.30 1.76 4.61
CA ASP A 73 -7.28 2.22 5.62
C ASP A 73 -6.89 3.54 6.29
N ARG A 74 -5.62 3.95 6.21
CA ARG A 74 -5.08 5.13 6.93
C ARG A 74 -4.55 6.20 5.99
N ASP A 75 -3.85 5.79 4.95
CA ASP A 75 -3.22 6.68 3.97
C ASP A 75 -4.21 7.10 2.89
N ILE A 76 -5.30 7.74 3.33
CA ILE A 76 -6.41 8.15 2.46
C ILE A 76 -5.96 9.15 1.40
N ARG A 77 -4.90 9.92 1.66
CA ARG A 77 -4.32 10.83 0.66
C ARG A 77 -3.81 10.06 -0.56
N PHE A 78 -3.12 8.95 -0.37
CA PHE A 78 -2.70 8.07 -1.48
C PHE A 78 -3.91 7.57 -2.28
N LEU A 79 -4.97 7.13 -1.59
CA LEU A 79 -6.19 6.71 -2.28
C LEU A 79 -6.84 7.86 -3.07
N ARG A 80 -6.80 9.10 -2.56
CA ARG A 80 -7.29 10.27 -3.31
C ARG A 80 -6.49 10.50 -4.59
N GLU A 81 -5.16 10.36 -4.52
CA GLU A 81 -4.28 10.50 -5.68
C GLU A 81 -4.65 9.51 -6.78
N ILE A 82 -4.74 8.22 -6.46
CA ILE A 82 -4.99 7.19 -7.48
C ILE A 82 -6.47 7.09 -7.91
N THR A 83 -7.42 7.56 -7.10
CA THR A 83 -8.85 7.57 -7.46
C THR A 83 -9.28 8.84 -8.20
N GLY A 84 -8.46 9.90 -8.17
CA GLY A 84 -8.80 11.20 -8.75
C GLY A 84 -9.87 11.97 -7.96
N LEU A 85 -10.20 11.53 -6.75
CA LEU A 85 -11.20 12.16 -5.87
C LEU A 85 -10.57 13.31 -5.07
N GLY A 86 -10.08 14.30 -5.80
CA GLY A 86 -9.55 15.54 -5.23
C GLY A 86 -10.64 16.35 -4.55
N GLY A 87 -10.48 16.60 -3.25
CA GLY A 87 -11.29 17.58 -2.54
C GLY A 87 -10.84 18.99 -2.90
N ALA A 88 -11.77 19.96 -2.86
CA ALA A 88 -11.44 21.37 -3.04
C ALA A 88 -10.29 21.78 -2.09
N GLY A 89 -9.22 22.36 -2.63
CA GLY A 89 -8.07 22.85 -1.86
C GLY A 89 -6.95 21.83 -1.60
N SER A 90 -7.10 20.57 -2.01
CA SER A 90 -6.01 19.59 -1.93
C SER A 90 -5.01 19.78 -3.06
N ARG A 91 -3.74 20.12 -2.74
CA ARG A 91 -2.61 20.03 -3.68
C ARG A 91 -2.27 18.55 -3.86
N LEU A 92 -3.03 17.91 -4.73
CA LEU A 92 -2.78 16.55 -5.17
C LEU A 92 -1.84 16.55 -6.36
N PHE A 93 -1.04 15.49 -6.48
CA PHE A 93 -0.23 15.22 -7.66
C PHE A 93 -1.13 14.93 -8.88
N ASN A 94 -2.29 14.33 -8.65
CA ASN A 94 -3.30 14.10 -9.68
C ASN A 94 -4.06 15.39 -10.09
N SER A 95 -3.36 16.34 -10.70
CA SER A 95 -3.92 17.64 -11.10
C SER A 95 -5.05 17.54 -12.12
N ARG A 96 -5.12 16.45 -12.89
CA ARG A 96 -6.16 16.20 -13.91
C ARG A 96 -7.30 15.32 -13.42
N SER A 97 -7.31 14.96 -12.13
CA SER A 97 -8.34 14.10 -11.53
C SER A 97 -8.57 12.80 -12.30
N VAL A 98 -7.49 12.22 -12.84
CA VAL A 98 -7.54 10.97 -13.62
C VAL A 98 -7.86 9.81 -12.69
N GLN A 99 -8.83 9.00 -13.06
CA GLN A 99 -9.19 7.80 -12.29
C GLN A 99 -8.28 6.63 -12.68
N PHE A 100 -7.24 6.35 -11.89
CA PHE A 100 -6.38 5.18 -12.08
C PHE A 100 -6.94 3.93 -11.39
N LEU A 101 -7.62 4.12 -10.26
CA LEU A 101 -8.29 3.07 -9.51
C LEU A 101 -9.81 3.25 -9.56
N SER A 102 -10.52 2.20 -9.97
CA SER A 102 -11.98 2.20 -10.03
C SER A 102 -12.61 2.37 -8.64
N THR A 103 -13.51 3.34 -8.52
CA THR A 103 -14.29 3.62 -7.29
C THR A 103 -15.70 3.02 -7.34
N LYS A 104 -15.99 2.18 -8.34
CA LYS A 104 -17.32 1.58 -8.53
C LYS A 104 -17.65 0.65 -7.36
N LYS A 105 -18.55 1.10 -6.49
CA LYS A 105 -19.17 0.27 -5.45
C LYS A 105 -20.16 -0.68 -6.12
N LYS A 106 -19.99 -1.99 -5.90
CA LYS A 106 -21.05 -2.97 -6.20
C LYS A 106 -21.93 -3.09 -4.95
N PRO A 107 -23.28 -3.02 -5.06
CA PRO A 107 -24.18 -2.99 -3.91
C PRO A 107 -23.94 -4.12 -2.89
N ASP A 108 -23.60 -5.32 -3.39
CA ASP A 108 -23.48 -6.55 -2.58
C ASP A 108 -22.04 -6.92 -2.24
N VAL A 109 -21.10 -6.01 -2.42
CA VAL A 109 -19.67 -6.28 -2.23
C VAL A 109 -19.13 -5.48 -1.06
N THR A 110 -18.60 -6.20 -0.07
CA THR A 110 -18.02 -5.62 1.15
C THR A 110 -16.53 -5.27 0.99
N PHE A 111 -15.89 -5.58 -0.12
CA PHE A 111 -14.46 -5.37 -0.35
C PHE A 111 -14.17 -4.39 -1.51
N GLY A 112 -12.90 -4.03 -1.68
CA GLY A 112 -12.45 -3.00 -2.60
C GLY A 112 -12.69 -1.59 -2.06
N PHE A 113 -12.97 -0.64 -2.95
CA PHE A 113 -13.15 0.77 -2.58
C PHE A 113 -14.37 0.96 -1.67
N ARG A 114 -14.15 1.62 -0.53
CA ARG A 114 -15.21 2.10 0.36
C ARG A 114 -15.11 3.60 0.51
N GLY A 115 -16.19 4.28 0.18
CA GLY A 115 -16.30 5.74 0.22
C GLY A 115 -17.57 6.22 -0.46
N ASN A 116 -17.75 7.52 -0.49
CA ASN A 116 -18.75 8.22 -1.29
C ASN A 116 -18.03 9.12 -2.30
N PRO A 117 -17.84 8.67 -3.56
CA PRO A 117 -17.16 9.45 -4.58
C PRO A 117 -17.82 10.80 -4.85
N SER A 118 -19.16 10.87 -4.79
CA SER A 118 -19.92 12.11 -5.03
C SER A 118 -19.65 13.18 -3.98
N GLU A 119 -19.32 12.77 -2.76
CA GLU A 119 -18.96 13.65 -1.64
C GLU A 119 -17.44 13.74 -1.44
N SER A 120 -16.64 13.14 -2.32
CA SER A 120 -15.18 13.02 -2.17
C SER A 120 -14.77 12.41 -0.81
N VAL A 121 -15.57 11.50 -0.26
CA VAL A 121 -15.29 10.79 0.99
C VAL A 121 -14.68 9.43 0.66
N ILE A 122 -13.57 9.08 1.29
CA ILE A 122 -12.90 7.79 1.16
C ILE A 122 -12.68 7.24 2.57
N TYR A 123 -13.16 6.02 2.82
CA TYR A 123 -12.93 5.29 4.06
C TYR A 123 -11.77 4.31 3.94
N GLY A 124 -11.49 3.83 2.74
CA GLY A 124 -10.35 2.97 2.47
C GLY A 124 -10.57 2.03 1.30
N TYR A 125 -9.63 1.13 1.12
CA TYR A 125 -9.70 0.07 0.11
C TYR A 125 -9.38 -1.27 0.78
N PHE A 126 -10.34 -2.18 0.80
CA PHE A 126 -10.30 -3.35 1.68
C PHE A 126 -10.20 -4.66 0.93
N ASP A 127 -9.54 -5.64 1.52
CA ASP A 127 -9.52 -7.01 1.04
C ASP A 127 -10.86 -7.74 1.31
N PRO A 128 -11.06 -8.94 0.75
CA PRO A 128 -12.28 -9.73 0.95
C PRO A 128 -12.57 -10.10 2.42
N TRP A 129 -11.55 -10.12 3.27
CA TRP A 129 -11.66 -10.49 4.68
C TRP A 129 -11.91 -9.29 5.60
N GLY A 130 -11.79 -8.08 5.06
CA GLY A 130 -12.05 -6.79 5.71
C GLY A 130 -10.78 -6.06 6.15
N GLY A 131 -9.59 -6.62 5.88
CA GLY A 131 -8.31 -5.99 6.15
C GLY A 131 -7.94 -4.93 5.11
N PRO A 132 -6.98 -4.04 5.40
CA PRO A 132 -6.41 -3.14 4.42
C PRO A 132 -5.43 -3.89 3.49
N TYR A 133 -5.14 -3.27 2.35
CA TYR A 133 -3.93 -3.58 1.60
C TYR A 133 -2.78 -2.70 2.11
N PHE A 134 -1.59 -3.25 1.97
CA PHE A 134 -0.34 -2.56 2.17
C PHE A 134 0.31 -2.35 0.80
N VAL A 135 0.84 -1.15 0.57
CA VAL A 135 1.44 -0.75 -0.69
C VAL A 135 2.81 -0.17 -0.37
N ILE A 136 3.89 -0.77 -0.86
CA ILE A 136 5.21 -0.15 -0.81
C ILE A 136 5.51 0.52 -2.14
N LEU A 137 6.11 1.71 -2.07
CA LEU A 137 6.47 2.55 -3.20
C LEU A 137 7.97 2.85 -3.16
N ASP A 138 8.63 2.66 -4.29
CA ASP A 138 10.01 3.05 -4.60
C ASP A 138 10.11 4.57 -4.78
N LEU A 139 10.33 5.30 -3.68
CA LEU A 139 10.34 6.77 -3.70
C LEU A 139 11.74 7.37 -3.87
N ASP A 140 12.79 6.58 -3.70
CA ASP A 140 14.16 6.99 -4.05
C ASP A 140 14.54 6.62 -5.51
N TYR A 141 13.67 5.86 -6.19
CA TYR A 141 13.78 5.48 -7.59
C TYR A 141 15.02 4.64 -7.89
N ASP A 142 15.46 3.82 -6.93
CA ASP A 142 16.60 2.91 -7.09
C ASP A 142 16.22 1.63 -7.87
N GLY A 143 14.92 1.40 -8.08
CA GLY A 143 14.39 0.28 -8.86
C GLY A 143 14.13 -0.99 -8.02
N GLU A 144 14.27 -0.92 -6.70
CA GLU A 144 13.90 -1.99 -5.79
C GLU A 144 13.00 -1.50 -4.64
N VAL A 145 12.30 -2.43 -4.01
CA VAL A 145 11.55 -2.17 -2.78
C VAL A 145 11.78 -3.29 -1.78
N THR A 146 11.95 -2.94 -0.50
CA THR A 146 12.09 -3.93 0.57
C THR A 146 10.78 -4.12 1.34
N VAL A 147 10.07 -5.21 1.05
CA VAL A 147 8.81 -5.54 1.71
C VAL A 147 9.09 -6.10 3.10
N PRO A 148 8.48 -5.56 4.18
CA PRO A 148 8.77 -6.01 5.55
C PRO A 148 8.17 -7.39 5.90
N VAL A 149 7.30 -7.92 5.05
CA VAL A 149 6.62 -9.20 5.25
C VAL A 149 7.60 -10.36 5.13
N GLY A 150 7.45 -11.38 5.99
CA GLY A 150 8.24 -12.61 5.90
C GLY A 150 9.73 -12.45 6.26
N GLY A 151 10.11 -11.38 6.96
CA GLY A 151 11.48 -11.13 7.40
C GLY A 151 12.31 -10.18 6.53
N GLY A 152 11.67 -9.48 5.58
CA GLY A 152 12.34 -8.55 4.67
C GLY A 152 12.68 -9.21 3.35
N ILE A 153 11.92 -8.89 2.30
CA ILE A 153 12.14 -9.39 0.94
C ILE A 153 12.37 -8.20 0.02
N THR A 154 13.53 -8.14 -0.62
CA THR A 154 13.83 -7.16 -1.67
C THR A 154 13.24 -7.64 -2.99
N LEU A 155 12.48 -6.75 -3.66
CA LEU A 155 11.86 -7.00 -4.96
C LEU A 155 12.37 -5.95 -5.95
N HIS A 156 12.85 -6.38 -7.12
CA HIS A 156 13.24 -5.46 -8.20
C HIS A 156 12.03 -4.92 -8.96
N ARG A 157 11.27 -4.04 -8.32
CA ARG A 157 10.08 -3.38 -8.85
C ARG A 157 9.82 -2.08 -8.10
N ARG A 158 9.05 -1.18 -8.71
CA ARG A 158 8.73 0.13 -8.12
C ARG A 158 7.59 0.11 -7.10
N VAL A 159 6.72 -0.89 -7.20
CA VAL A 159 5.51 -0.97 -6.37
C VAL A 159 5.29 -2.43 -6.03
N ALA A 160 4.99 -2.72 -4.76
CA ALA A 160 4.47 -4.02 -4.37
C ALA A 160 3.25 -3.84 -3.46
N VAL A 161 2.25 -4.71 -3.65
CA VAL A 161 1.00 -4.68 -2.90
C VAL A 161 0.74 -6.04 -2.27
N TRP A 162 0.30 -6.03 -1.02
CA TRP A 162 -0.12 -7.25 -0.32
C TRP A 162 -1.30 -7.03 0.64
N SER A 163 -1.92 -8.13 1.03
CA SER A 163 -2.88 -8.22 2.15
C SER A 163 -2.45 -9.38 3.04
N ASN A 164 -2.67 -9.24 4.35
CA ASN A 164 -2.38 -10.27 5.35
C ASN A 164 -3.38 -11.44 5.35
N GLY A 165 -4.25 -11.51 4.35
CA GLY A 165 -5.20 -12.61 4.24
C GLY A 165 -6.26 -12.64 5.35
N PRO A 166 -6.99 -13.76 5.45
CA PRO A 166 -8.04 -13.97 6.44
C PRO A 166 -7.56 -14.06 7.88
N ASP A 167 -6.32 -14.52 8.12
CA ASP A 167 -5.80 -14.59 9.48
C ASP A 167 -5.31 -13.23 10.00
N GLY A 168 -5.13 -12.27 9.09
CA GLY A 168 -4.74 -10.89 9.38
C GLY A 168 -3.29 -10.75 9.85
N LYS A 169 -2.49 -11.82 9.80
CA LYS A 169 -1.11 -11.86 10.27
C LYS A 169 -0.17 -11.71 9.09
N PRO A 170 0.85 -10.85 9.18
CA PRO A 170 1.81 -10.71 8.10
C PRO A 170 2.71 -11.95 8.02
N GLY A 171 3.04 -12.39 6.81
CA GLY A 171 4.10 -13.37 6.56
C GLY A 171 3.64 -14.81 6.62
N THR A 172 2.32 -15.03 6.64
CA THR A 172 1.71 -16.35 6.67
C THR A 172 1.39 -16.82 5.24
N GLY A 173 1.06 -18.11 5.10
CA GLY A 173 0.81 -18.73 3.79
C GLY A 173 -0.50 -18.27 3.13
N ASP A 174 -1.35 -17.56 3.85
CA ASP A 174 -2.64 -17.03 3.38
C ASP A 174 -2.56 -15.58 2.89
N ASP A 175 -1.39 -14.95 3.01
CA ASP A 175 -1.09 -13.64 2.44
C ASP A 175 -1.39 -13.61 0.93
N VAL A 176 -2.01 -12.52 0.49
CA VAL A 176 -2.15 -12.21 -0.93
C VAL A 176 -1.05 -11.25 -1.32
N ARG A 177 -0.29 -11.60 -2.36
CA ARG A 177 0.89 -10.85 -2.81
C ARG A 177 0.84 -10.63 -4.32
N THR A 178 1.48 -9.57 -4.77
CA THR A 178 1.65 -9.23 -6.20
C THR A 178 2.97 -9.77 -6.77
N TRP A 179 3.74 -10.51 -5.97
CA TRP A 179 5.00 -11.14 -6.35
C TRP A 179 4.96 -12.65 -6.09
#